data_AF-A0A839GG60-F1
#
_entry.id   AF-A0A839GG60-F1
#
_cell.length_a   1.000
_cell.length_b   1.000
_cell.length_c   1.000
_cell.angle_alpha   90.00
_cell.angle_beta   90.00
_cell.angle_gamma   90.00
#
_symmetry.space_group_name_H-M   'P 1'
#
loop_
_entity.id
_entity.type
_entity.pdbx_description
1 polymer ?
#
loop_
_entity_poly.entity_id
_entity_poly.type
_entity_poly.pdbx_seq_one_letter_code
_entity_poly.pdbx_strand_id
1 'polypeptide(L)'
;MKKINVLFYLLGMLFLTGACEEQDNIEPIGNWELSAPVLAGPEENSTITLNQEEPNTAIRFDWQGATSSKNYGVTYRFVVDSAANADFSTPIFSMHTGNGGKNSFIEPTAIELDQALSAAGYDANSTVPLKWAVVAQSLSKEMISSAKLVSVKRFKNETATLYISGSATEKGTDVGQAIMMRPRKDSDGKPTNVFDVYTKLTAGGTFQFYSQPNVNSIVFGADGNGKIKKKGTAIAAPGAGTYRITVDLNNNTYSFLKIDKWSVVGGAFASGWGGDEPLQYQGNGVWTSVVDIAKTEGFIFRANGDWGVAMKRVKGTTNQLVLESQAAAEGKQFEDIPATATGKHIITLNLSGDQYTYSLVKDNRPTSMPDKLFLLQGSNVVAEFNIDGNNFSSTVFLALESDKAYTLNSARDGSGTAFTTSAKIGETASPNADAVSATVDFREGTGAIAVARDQAYQITLNFATKKMTWKYYNLKLFHWNDNGGWDARSEYVMTYKHPYTFEGTHALSANFDSKFNSPWEVQFGTSSSALTGNMTNGGPNYKGITQAGSYKATLVVGNDYKTAQYSFVKQ
;
A
#
# COMPACT_ATOMS: atom_id res chain seq x y z
N MET A 1 58.76 54.13 67.42
CA MET A 1 57.80 53.04 67.72
C MET A 1 56.59 53.17 66.79
N LYS A 2 56.13 52.05 66.21
CA LYS A 2 54.96 51.87 65.32
C LYS A 2 55.01 52.52 63.91
N LYS A 3 55.86 52.04 62.99
CA LYS A 3 55.64 52.20 61.52
C LYS A 3 56.25 51.04 60.68
N ILE A 4 56.00 49.79 61.06
CA ILE A 4 56.46 48.59 60.30
C ILE A 4 55.32 47.79 59.66
N ASN A 5 54.07 48.25 59.74
CA ASN A 5 52.90 47.50 59.28
C ASN A 5 52.36 47.92 57.89
N VAL A 6 53.11 48.68 57.10
CA VAL A 6 52.67 49.07 55.74
C VAL A 6 53.34 48.23 54.65
N LEU A 7 54.47 47.55 54.94
CA LEU A 7 55.17 46.72 53.95
C LEU A 7 54.62 45.29 53.83
N PHE A 8 53.85 44.80 54.81
CA PHE A 8 53.28 43.45 54.79
C PHE A 8 51.92 43.35 54.08
N TYR A 9 51.24 44.46 53.81
CA TYR A 9 49.99 44.47 53.04
C TYR A 9 50.21 44.64 51.52
N LEU A 10 51.41 45.07 51.08
CA LEU A 10 51.76 45.14 49.66
C LEU A 10 52.36 43.84 49.10
N LEU A 11 52.81 42.92 49.96
CA LEU A 11 53.36 41.62 49.56
C LEU A 11 52.30 40.50 49.52
N GLY A 12 51.09 40.77 50.02
CA GLY A 12 49.94 39.85 49.98
C GLY A 12 49.03 40.00 48.75
N MET A 13 49.31 40.96 47.85
CA MET A 13 48.52 41.22 46.64
C MET A 13 49.23 40.82 45.35
N LEU A 14 50.38 40.15 45.45
CA LEU A 14 51.19 39.66 44.31
C LEU A 14 51.23 38.13 44.21
N PHE A 15 50.22 37.44 44.76
CA PHE A 15 50.08 35.96 44.72
C PHE A 15 48.71 35.51 44.19
N LEU A 16 48.08 36.27 43.29
CA LEU A 16 46.78 35.92 42.70
C LEU A 16 46.76 35.88 41.15
N THR A 17 47.91 35.68 40.50
CA THR A 17 47.97 35.48 39.03
C THR A 17 48.77 34.25 38.59
N GLY A 18 48.86 33.22 39.45
CA GLY A 18 49.59 31.98 39.17
C GLY A 18 48.71 30.73 39.14
N ALA A 19 47.48 30.82 38.59
CA ALA A 19 46.60 29.67 38.43
C ALA A 19 45.70 29.84 37.19
N CYS A 20 46.32 29.76 36.02
CA CYS A 20 45.72 29.26 34.78
C CYS A 20 46.86 29.06 33.78
N GLU A 21 47.59 27.95 33.89
CA GLU A 21 47.99 27.30 32.64
C GLU A 21 46.70 26.65 32.14
N GLU A 22 46.05 27.29 31.16
CA GLU A 22 45.13 26.55 30.31
C GLU A 22 45.94 25.39 29.74
N GLN A 23 45.54 24.16 30.05
CA GLN A 23 45.92 23.03 29.23
C GLN A 23 45.44 23.38 27.82
N ASP A 24 46.38 23.71 26.94
CA ASP A 24 46.20 23.74 25.49
C ASP A 24 45.79 22.33 25.03
N ASN A 25 44.52 21.99 25.25
CA ASN A 25 43.88 20.77 24.78
C ASN A 25 43.41 20.93 23.34
N ILE A 26 44.30 21.45 22.48
CA ILE A 26 44.12 21.42 21.03
C ILE A 26 45.46 21.02 20.40
N GLU A 27 45.80 19.72 20.49
CA GLU A 27 46.74 19.16 19.51
C GLU A 27 46.20 19.45 18.09
N PRO A 28 47.03 19.86 17.12
CA PRO A 28 46.57 20.16 15.78
C PRO A 28 45.90 18.92 15.17
N ILE A 29 44.64 19.09 14.76
CA ILE A 29 43.91 18.12 13.94
C ILE A 29 44.81 17.73 12.75
N GLY A 30 45.32 16.49 12.75
CA GLY A 30 46.04 15.91 11.60
C GLY A 30 47.51 15.51 11.81
N ASN A 31 48.16 15.85 12.93
CA ASN A 31 49.57 15.47 13.19
C ASN A 31 49.73 14.08 13.84
N TRP A 32 49.17 13.06 13.20
CA TRP A 32 49.22 11.67 13.64
C TRP A 32 49.13 10.75 12.41
N GLU A 33 49.74 9.57 12.45
CA GLU A 33 49.77 8.65 11.31
C GLU A 33 48.84 7.46 11.53
N LEU A 34 48.24 6.95 10.44
CA LEU A 34 47.50 5.69 10.41
C LEU A 34 48.32 4.72 9.56
N SER A 35 48.66 3.54 10.08
CA SER A 35 49.28 2.50 9.24
C SER A 35 48.24 1.79 8.37
N ALA A 36 48.68 1.13 7.31
CA ALA A 36 47.82 0.23 6.55
C ALA A 36 47.65 -1.12 7.26
N PRO A 37 46.49 -1.79 7.15
CA PRO A 37 46.33 -3.18 7.57
C PRO A 37 47.26 -4.12 6.81
N VAL A 38 47.64 -5.23 7.42
CA VAL A 38 48.45 -6.28 6.77
C VAL A 38 47.61 -7.54 6.59
N LEU A 39 47.31 -7.89 5.33
CA LEU A 39 46.43 -9.01 5.01
C LEU A 39 47.05 -10.36 5.40
N ALA A 40 46.31 -11.17 6.15
CA ALA A 40 46.73 -12.50 6.60
C ALA A 40 46.07 -13.58 5.71
N GLY A 41 44.85 -14.04 6.02
CA GLY A 41 44.11 -14.99 5.18
C GLY A 41 43.00 -14.35 4.32
N PRO A 42 42.66 -14.90 3.15
CA PRO A 42 43.29 -16.03 2.45
C PRO A 42 44.69 -15.72 1.88
N GLU A 43 45.45 -16.76 1.57
CA GLU A 43 46.77 -16.65 0.94
C GLU A 43 46.68 -16.04 -0.47
N GLU A 44 47.77 -15.39 -0.89
CA GLU A 44 47.92 -14.83 -2.23
C GLU A 44 47.71 -15.92 -3.29
N ASN A 45 46.91 -15.63 -4.32
CA ASN A 45 46.51 -16.55 -5.39
C ASN A 45 45.72 -17.80 -4.95
N SER A 46 45.18 -17.81 -3.72
CA SER A 46 44.30 -18.90 -3.28
C SER A 46 43.01 -18.99 -4.10
N THR A 47 42.44 -20.19 -4.17
CA THR A 47 41.14 -20.43 -4.82
C THR A 47 40.07 -20.72 -3.76
N ILE A 48 39.02 -19.92 -3.75
CA ILE A 48 37.85 -20.08 -2.90
C ILE A 48 36.74 -20.70 -3.75
N THR A 49 36.21 -21.84 -3.33
CA THR A 49 35.08 -22.49 -4.03
C THR A 49 33.79 -22.29 -3.24
N LEU A 50 32.82 -21.60 -3.83
CA LEU A 50 31.53 -21.34 -3.20
C LEU A 50 30.65 -22.60 -3.29
N ASN A 51 30.18 -23.12 -2.14
CA ASN A 51 29.30 -24.29 -2.09
C ASN A 51 27.83 -23.87 -2.19
N GLN A 52 27.18 -24.20 -3.32
CA GLN A 52 25.77 -23.84 -3.54
C GLN A 52 24.80 -24.59 -2.61
N GLU A 53 25.17 -25.78 -2.12
CA GLU A 53 24.35 -26.55 -1.18
C GLU A 53 24.44 -26.01 0.26
N GLU A 54 25.46 -25.20 0.54
CA GLU A 54 25.67 -24.54 1.82
C GLU A 54 25.85 -23.02 1.62
N PRO A 55 24.81 -22.31 1.13
CA PRO A 55 24.92 -20.92 0.71
C PRO A 55 25.29 -19.96 1.85
N ASN A 56 25.02 -20.35 3.10
CA ASN A 56 25.31 -19.57 4.29
C ASN A 56 26.70 -19.87 4.89
N THR A 57 27.53 -20.71 4.26
CA THR A 57 28.89 -20.97 4.74
C THR A 57 29.70 -19.68 4.76
N ALA A 58 30.24 -19.35 5.93
CA ALA A 58 31.10 -18.20 6.16
C ALA A 58 32.48 -18.40 5.53
N ILE A 59 32.95 -17.39 4.78
CA ILE A 59 34.27 -17.39 4.15
C ILE A 59 35.13 -16.34 4.84
N ARG A 60 36.15 -16.79 5.57
CA ARG A 60 36.96 -15.92 6.42
C ARG A 60 38.03 -15.18 5.64
N PHE A 61 38.08 -13.87 5.86
CA PHE A 61 39.18 -12.98 5.52
C PHE A 61 39.69 -12.33 6.79
N ASP A 62 41.00 -12.29 7.00
CA ASP A 62 41.61 -11.75 8.21
C ASP A 62 42.90 -10.99 7.94
N TRP A 63 43.23 -10.07 8.84
CA TRP A 63 44.36 -9.16 8.72
C TRP A 63 44.90 -8.78 10.10
N GLN A 64 46.13 -8.26 10.11
CA GLN A 64 46.66 -7.54 11.25
C GLN A 64 46.17 -6.10 11.21
N GLY A 65 45.72 -5.60 12.36
CA GLY A 65 45.12 -4.28 12.49
C GLY A 65 46.07 -3.13 12.14
N ALA A 66 45.49 -2.04 11.63
CA ALA A 66 46.19 -0.77 11.49
C ALA A 66 46.37 -0.11 12.87
N THR A 67 47.42 0.69 13.01
CA THR A 67 47.77 1.41 14.23
C THR A 67 47.74 2.91 13.98
N SER A 68 47.07 3.63 14.87
CA SER A 68 47.18 5.09 14.96
C SER A 68 48.36 5.45 15.86
N SER A 69 49.24 6.37 15.43
CA SER A 69 50.37 6.82 16.26
C SER A 69 49.95 7.55 17.55
N LYS A 70 48.66 7.88 17.69
CA LYS A 70 48.04 8.50 18.86
C LYS A 70 46.97 7.60 19.52
N ASN A 71 46.92 6.31 19.16
CA ASN A 71 45.97 5.31 19.70
C ASN A 71 44.48 5.67 19.50
N TYR A 72 44.15 6.43 18.46
CA TYR A 72 42.75 6.62 18.06
C TYR A 72 42.12 5.30 17.61
N GLY A 73 40.81 5.18 17.82
CA GLY A 73 40.06 3.99 17.42
C GLY A 73 40.06 3.78 15.92
N VAL A 74 40.39 2.57 15.47
CA VAL A 74 40.40 2.18 14.06
C VAL A 74 39.20 1.30 13.76
N THR A 75 38.54 1.57 12.65
CA THR A 75 37.48 0.72 12.07
C THR A 75 37.88 0.24 10.69
N TYR A 76 37.26 -0.85 10.22
CA TYR A 76 37.65 -1.54 9.00
C TYR A 76 36.45 -1.78 8.08
N ARG A 77 36.73 -1.66 6.78
CA ARG A 77 35.83 -2.02 5.69
C ARG A 77 36.56 -2.92 4.70
N PHE A 78 36.00 -4.10 4.48
CA PHE A 78 36.48 -5.06 3.50
C PHE A 78 36.00 -4.68 2.10
N VAL A 79 36.86 -4.82 1.09
CA VAL A 79 36.54 -4.57 -0.32
C VAL A 79 37.08 -5.66 -1.23
N VAL A 80 36.30 -6.03 -2.25
CA VAL A 80 36.67 -6.98 -3.31
C VAL A 80 36.36 -6.36 -4.66
N ASP A 81 37.25 -6.57 -5.62
CA ASP A 81 37.09 -6.10 -6.99
C ASP A 81 37.74 -7.04 -8.01
N SER A 82 37.51 -6.81 -9.29
CA SER A 82 38.19 -7.49 -10.40
C SER A 82 39.70 -7.35 -10.26
N ALA A 83 40.43 -8.44 -10.49
CA ALA A 83 41.90 -8.42 -10.51
C ALA A 83 42.47 -7.43 -11.54
N ALA A 84 41.70 -7.11 -12.60
CA ALA A 84 42.11 -6.18 -13.65
C ALA A 84 41.85 -4.69 -13.30
N ASN A 85 41.02 -4.39 -12.29
CA ASN A 85 40.74 -3.00 -11.93
C ASN A 85 41.96 -2.34 -11.29
N ALA A 86 42.14 -1.04 -11.50
CA ALA A 86 43.30 -0.30 -10.98
C ALA A 86 43.21 -0.08 -9.47
N ASP A 87 42.06 0.31 -8.96
CA ASP A 87 41.82 0.64 -7.54
C ASP A 87 40.54 -0.03 -7.02
N PHE A 88 40.00 0.46 -5.89
CA PHE A 88 38.74 0.01 -5.27
C PHE A 88 37.75 1.18 -5.15
N SER A 89 37.74 2.11 -6.12
CA SER A 89 36.82 3.25 -6.16
C SER A 89 35.36 2.81 -6.33
N THR A 90 35.12 1.71 -7.06
CA THR A 90 33.80 1.10 -7.29
C THR A 90 33.85 -0.42 -7.10
N PRO A 91 34.08 -0.89 -5.85
CA PRO A 91 34.31 -2.31 -5.60
C PRO A 91 33.07 -3.14 -5.92
N ILE A 92 33.26 -4.35 -6.44
CA ILE A 92 32.20 -5.34 -6.66
C ILE A 92 31.47 -5.66 -5.35
N PHE A 93 32.22 -5.74 -4.24
CA PHE A 93 31.68 -6.04 -2.93
C PHE A 93 32.39 -5.20 -1.86
N SER A 94 31.61 -4.69 -0.91
CA SER A 94 32.14 -3.93 0.23
C SER A 94 31.31 -4.19 1.48
N MET A 95 31.96 -4.43 2.62
CA MET A 95 31.29 -4.79 3.86
C MET A 95 32.05 -4.26 5.08
N HIS A 96 31.33 -3.68 6.05
CA HIS A 96 31.92 -3.25 7.32
C HIS A 96 32.10 -4.45 8.26
N THR A 97 33.12 -4.44 9.11
CA THR A 97 33.36 -5.54 10.03
C THR A 97 32.50 -5.46 11.29
N GLY A 98 32.39 -6.57 12.01
CA GLY A 98 31.67 -6.65 13.28
C GLY A 98 32.29 -5.80 14.40
N ASN A 99 31.63 -5.79 15.57
CA ASN A 99 32.06 -5.03 16.76
C ASN A 99 32.23 -3.52 16.50
N GLY A 100 31.25 -2.93 15.80
CA GLY A 100 31.30 -1.51 15.40
C GLY A 100 32.45 -1.20 14.44
N GLY A 101 32.81 -2.14 13.55
CA GLY A 101 33.89 -1.99 12.59
C GLY A 101 35.28 -2.34 13.11
N LYS A 102 35.44 -2.82 14.35
CA LYS A 102 36.77 -3.01 14.96
C LYS A 102 37.37 -4.39 14.75
N ASN A 103 36.59 -5.37 14.29
CA ASN A 103 37.12 -6.72 14.06
C ASN A 103 38.22 -6.69 12.98
N SER A 104 39.30 -7.45 13.22
CA SER A 104 40.39 -7.67 12.25
C SER A 104 40.14 -8.89 11.35
N PHE A 105 38.88 -9.26 11.19
CA PHE A 105 38.42 -10.30 10.28
C PHE A 105 37.00 -9.99 9.81
N ILE A 106 36.61 -10.60 8.71
CA ILE A 106 35.24 -10.61 8.21
C ILE A 106 34.90 -11.98 7.60
N GLU A 107 33.62 -12.31 7.63
CA GLU A 107 33.11 -13.62 7.23
C GLU A 107 31.88 -13.45 6.33
N PRO A 108 32.02 -12.89 5.10
CA PRO A 108 30.94 -12.90 4.13
C PRO A 108 30.51 -14.34 3.84
N THR A 109 29.20 -14.53 3.68
CA THR A 109 28.64 -15.83 3.30
C THR A 109 28.90 -16.15 1.83
N ALA A 110 28.89 -17.43 1.48
CA ALA A 110 29.05 -17.87 0.10
C ALA A 110 28.01 -17.23 -0.84
N ILE A 111 26.76 -17.07 -0.39
CA ILE A 111 25.69 -16.43 -1.16
C ILE A 111 25.91 -14.93 -1.37
N GLU A 112 26.43 -14.20 -0.38
CA GLU A 112 26.73 -12.77 -0.54
C GLU A 112 27.81 -12.55 -1.60
N LEU A 113 28.89 -13.36 -1.57
CA LEU A 113 29.93 -13.31 -2.59
C LEU A 113 29.42 -13.74 -3.97
N ASP A 114 28.64 -14.82 -4.08
CA ASP A 114 28.10 -15.26 -5.38
C ASP A 114 27.16 -14.22 -5.99
N GLN A 115 26.28 -13.62 -5.20
CA GLN A 115 25.35 -12.57 -5.65
C GLN A 115 26.08 -11.31 -6.11
N ALA A 116 27.12 -10.89 -5.40
CA ALA A 116 27.94 -9.75 -5.81
C ALA A 116 28.64 -10.01 -7.16
N LEU A 117 29.19 -11.22 -7.35
CA LEU A 117 29.82 -11.60 -8.62
C LEU A 117 28.79 -11.74 -9.75
N SER A 118 27.58 -12.23 -9.45
CA SER A 118 26.50 -12.25 -10.43
C SER A 118 26.10 -10.84 -10.84
N ALA A 119 25.94 -9.92 -9.88
CA ALA A 119 25.61 -8.52 -10.16
C ALA A 119 26.70 -7.82 -10.98
N ALA A 120 27.98 -8.14 -10.74
CA ALA A 120 29.11 -7.69 -11.55
C ALA A 120 29.16 -8.29 -12.96
N GLY A 121 28.29 -9.25 -13.26
CA GLY A 121 28.11 -9.78 -14.61
C GLY A 121 28.92 -11.02 -14.95
N TYR A 122 29.60 -11.64 -13.99
CA TYR A 122 30.25 -12.94 -14.18
C TYR A 122 29.21 -14.05 -14.36
N ASP A 123 29.54 -15.09 -15.11
CA ASP A 123 28.65 -16.23 -15.37
C ASP A 123 28.68 -17.25 -14.23
N ALA A 124 27.57 -17.93 -13.97
CA ALA A 124 27.55 -19.05 -13.04
C ALA A 124 28.56 -20.13 -13.48
N ASN A 125 29.08 -20.88 -12.51
CA ASN A 125 30.11 -21.90 -12.69
C ASN A 125 31.43 -21.38 -13.32
N SER A 126 31.64 -20.06 -13.39
CA SER A 126 32.93 -19.50 -13.77
C SER A 126 33.88 -19.38 -12.57
N THR A 127 35.18 -19.42 -12.84
CA THR A 127 36.21 -19.04 -11.86
C THR A 127 36.63 -17.61 -12.16
N VAL A 128 36.44 -16.72 -11.21
CA VAL A 128 36.65 -15.28 -11.38
C VAL A 128 37.94 -14.85 -10.68
N PRO A 129 38.91 -14.25 -11.39
CA PRO A 129 40.10 -13.65 -10.78
C PRO A 129 39.74 -12.30 -10.13
N LEU A 130 39.99 -12.19 -8.83
CA LEU A 130 39.66 -11.03 -8.01
C LEU A 130 40.89 -10.55 -7.24
N LYS A 131 40.79 -9.33 -6.74
CA LYS A 131 41.67 -8.77 -5.71
C LYS A 131 40.83 -8.32 -4.52
N TRP A 132 41.39 -8.41 -3.32
CA TRP A 132 40.73 -7.92 -2.11
C TRP A 132 41.68 -7.08 -1.27
N ALA A 133 41.12 -6.15 -0.51
CA ALA A 133 41.84 -5.28 0.39
C ALA A 133 40.97 -4.90 1.60
N VAL A 134 41.60 -4.26 2.59
CA VAL A 134 40.92 -3.72 3.76
C VAL A 134 41.25 -2.24 3.87
N VAL A 135 40.19 -1.43 4.00
CA VAL A 135 40.28 0.00 4.29
C VAL A 135 40.19 0.17 5.79
N ALA A 136 41.26 0.67 6.41
CA ALA A 136 41.26 1.15 7.79
C ALA A 136 40.87 2.64 7.82
N GLN A 137 39.95 2.99 8.72
CA GLN A 137 39.52 4.36 8.94
C GLN A 137 39.69 4.72 10.42
N SER A 138 40.27 5.88 10.68
CA SER A 138 40.36 6.48 12.01
C SER A 138 40.18 7.99 11.89
N LEU A 139 39.18 8.54 12.58
CA LEU A 139 38.79 9.95 12.46
C LEU A 139 38.66 10.37 10.98
N SER A 140 39.51 11.28 10.50
CA SER A 140 39.52 11.80 9.13
C SER A 140 40.51 11.12 8.18
N LYS A 141 41.26 10.10 8.62
CA LYS A 141 42.24 9.41 7.78
C LYS A 141 41.76 8.01 7.39
N GLU A 142 42.01 7.66 6.14
CA GLU A 142 41.82 6.32 5.60
C GLU A 142 43.13 5.78 5.03
N MET A 143 43.39 4.49 5.24
CA MET A 143 44.50 3.77 4.66
C MET A 143 44.01 2.42 4.15
N ILE A 144 44.39 2.10 2.91
CA ILE A 144 44.08 0.81 2.30
C ILE A 144 45.30 -0.11 2.38
N SER A 145 45.07 -1.39 2.66
CA SER A 145 46.12 -2.42 2.58
C SER A 145 46.61 -2.61 1.15
N SER A 146 47.83 -3.14 0.99
CA SER A 146 48.21 -3.77 -0.27
C SER A 146 47.23 -4.90 -0.58
N ALA A 147 46.69 -4.93 -1.80
CA ALA A 147 45.71 -5.94 -2.19
C ALA A 147 46.36 -7.31 -2.35
N LYS A 148 45.58 -8.36 -2.07
CA LYS A 148 45.93 -9.76 -2.40
C LYS A 148 45.05 -10.28 -3.54
N LEU A 149 45.62 -11.09 -4.43
CA LEU A 149 44.87 -11.79 -5.48
C LEU A 149 44.23 -13.06 -4.94
N VAL A 150 43.01 -13.36 -5.37
CA VAL A 150 42.30 -14.62 -5.12
C VAL A 150 41.48 -15.00 -6.35
N SER A 151 41.20 -16.28 -6.52
CA SER A 151 40.22 -16.76 -7.50
C SER A 151 38.99 -17.29 -6.79
N VAL A 152 37.80 -16.87 -7.22
CA VAL A 152 36.53 -17.35 -6.64
C VAL A 152 35.78 -18.16 -7.68
N LYS A 153 35.54 -19.45 -7.39
CA LYS A 153 34.66 -20.31 -8.19
C LYS A 153 33.22 -20.08 -7.75
N ARG A 154 32.41 -19.49 -8.63
CA ARG A 154 30.98 -19.21 -8.41
C ARG A 154 30.15 -20.48 -8.23
N PHE A 155 28.93 -20.32 -7.72
CA PHE A 155 27.92 -21.38 -7.67
C PHE A 155 27.68 -21.99 -9.06
N LYS A 156 27.25 -23.26 -9.08
CA LYS A 156 27.02 -24.00 -10.31
C LYS A 156 25.89 -23.36 -11.15
N ASN A 157 24.84 -22.88 -10.50
CA ASN A 157 23.67 -22.26 -11.11
C ASN A 157 23.48 -20.82 -10.60
N GLU A 158 22.75 -20.00 -11.35
CA GLU A 158 22.35 -18.67 -10.89
C GLU A 158 21.33 -18.76 -9.75
N THR A 159 21.47 -17.90 -8.76
CA THR A 159 20.52 -17.75 -7.65
C THR A 159 19.93 -16.35 -7.67
N ALA A 160 18.61 -16.22 -7.68
CA ALA A 160 17.93 -14.93 -7.76
C ALA A 160 16.50 -15.01 -7.24
N THR A 161 15.94 -13.88 -6.80
CA THR A 161 14.48 -13.69 -6.88
C THR A 161 14.10 -13.39 -8.32
N LEU A 162 12.89 -13.74 -8.78
CA LEU A 162 12.47 -13.42 -10.15
C LEU A 162 11.18 -12.60 -10.19
N TYR A 163 11.18 -11.64 -11.09
CA TYR A 163 10.04 -10.81 -11.47
C TYR A 163 9.87 -10.86 -12.98
N ILE A 164 8.65 -10.73 -13.50
CA ILE A 164 8.36 -10.67 -14.93
C ILE A 164 7.87 -9.27 -15.32
N SER A 165 8.42 -8.70 -16.39
CA SER A 165 7.99 -7.41 -16.96
C SER A 165 8.18 -7.40 -18.48
N GLY A 166 7.37 -6.60 -19.17
CA GLY A 166 7.40 -6.44 -20.63
C GLY A 166 6.05 -6.08 -21.23
N SER A 167 6.05 -5.73 -22.52
CA SER A 167 4.86 -5.30 -23.27
C SER A 167 3.74 -6.35 -23.33
N ALA A 168 4.08 -7.63 -23.15
CA ALA A 168 3.09 -8.70 -23.04
C ALA A 168 2.36 -8.75 -21.68
N THR A 169 2.97 -8.23 -20.62
CA THR A 169 2.53 -8.47 -19.23
C THR A 169 1.47 -7.48 -18.77
N GLU A 170 0.71 -7.83 -17.73
CA GLU A 170 -0.35 -6.97 -17.16
C GLU A 170 0.15 -5.65 -16.56
N LYS A 171 1.46 -5.55 -16.31
CA LYS A 171 2.12 -4.36 -15.75
C LYS A 171 2.99 -3.62 -16.77
N GLY A 172 3.00 -4.08 -18.01
CA GLY A 172 3.74 -3.43 -19.10
C GLY A 172 5.25 -3.47 -18.87
N THR A 173 5.96 -2.47 -19.42
CA THR A 173 7.43 -2.41 -19.46
C THR A 173 8.05 -1.71 -18.26
N ASP A 174 7.25 -1.23 -17.31
CA ASP A 174 7.79 -0.62 -16.09
C ASP A 174 8.32 -1.71 -15.15
N VAL A 175 9.65 -1.80 -15.03
CA VAL A 175 10.32 -2.78 -14.16
C VAL A 175 10.02 -2.51 -12.69
N GLY A 176 9.73 -1.26 -12.31
CA GLY A 176 9.28 -0.89 -10.97
C GLY A 176 7.94 -1.51 -10.58
N GLN A 177 7.15 -1.94 -11.58
CA GLN A 177 5.87 -2.62 -11.41
C GLN A 177 5.92 -4.09 -11.81
N ALA A 178 7.11 -4.66 -11.99
CA ALA A 178 7.28 -6.06 -12.41
C ALA A 178 6.56 -7.03 -11.46
N ILE A 179 5.93 -8.06 -12.02
CA ILE A 179 5.13 -9.03 -11.25
C ILE A 179 6.08 -10.04 -10.62
N MET A 180 6.04 -10.18 -9.30
CA MET A 180 6.87 -11.16 -8.59
C MET A 180 6.48 -12.59 -8.97
N MET A 181 7.48 -13.43 -9.22
CA MET A 181 7.32 -14.87 -9.37
C MET A 181 7.51 -15.57 -8.01
N ARG A 182 6.64 -16.52 -7.68
CA ARG A 182 6.73 -17.31 -6.45
C ARG A 182 7.93 -18.26 -6.54
N PRO A 183 8.92 -18.20 -5.63
CA PRO A 183 9.93 -19.24 -5.53
C PRO A 183 9.29 -20.54 -5.00
N ARG A 184 9.58 -21.68 -5.64
CA ARG A 184 9.29 -23.00 -5.08
C ARG A 184 10.28 -23.30 -3.97
N LYS A 185 9.80 -23.97 -2.94
CA LYS A 185 10.59 -24.36 -1.77
C LYS A 185 10.72 -25.88 -1.70
N ASP A 186 11.82 -26.37 -1.13
CA ASP A 186 11.97 -27.77 -0.77
C ASP A 186 11.23 -28.07 0.56
N SER A 187 11.38 -29.30 1.06
CA SER A 187 10.77 -29.76 2.31
C SER A 187 11.28 -29.04 3.56
N ASP A 188 12.46 -28.42 3.50
CA ASP A 188 13.05 -27.63 4.58
C ASP A 188 12.65 -26.15 4.48
N GLY A 189 11.85 -25.79 3.48
CA GLY A 189 11.41 -24.42 3.23
C GLY A 189 12.44 -23.56 2.49
N LYS A 190 13.52 -24.15 1.96
CA LYS A 190 14.57 -23.41 1.23
C LYS A 190 14.19 -23.23 -0.24
N PRO A 191 14.48 -22.07 -0.86
CA PRO A 191 14.22 -21.85 -2.29
C PRO A 191 14.98 -22.83 -3.19
N THR A 192 14.32 -23.33 -4.25
CA THR A 192 14.87 -24.32 -5.18
C THR A 192 15.38 -23.73 -6.50
N ASN A 193 15.41 -22.40 -6.65
CA ASN A 193 15.65 -21.70 -7.92
C ASN A 193 14.67 -22.06 -9.06
N VAL A 194 13.49 -22.57 -8.71
CA VAL A 194 12.35 -22.74 -9.62
C VAL A 194 11.26 -21.77 -9.22
N PHE A 195 10.66 -21.07 -10.18
CA PHE A 195 9.72 -19.99 -9.96
C PHE A 195 8.44 -20.19 -10.75
N ASP A 196 7.30 -19.87 -10.15
CA ASP A 196 5.98 -19.90 -10.81
C ASP A 196 5.33 -18.51 -10.75
N VAL A 197 4.71 -18.07 -11.84
CA VAL A 197 3.82 -16.89 -11.85
C VAL A 197 2.57 -17.18 -12.64
N TYR A 198 1.44 -16.67 -12.14
CA TYR A 198 0.18 -16.68 -12.87
C TYR A 198 -0.12 -15.26 -13.35
N THR A 199 -0.17 -15.06 -14.66
CA THR A 199 -0.42 -13.73 -15.25
C THR A 199 -1.08 -13.85 -16.62
N LYS A 200 -1.76 -12.79 -17.03
CA LYS A 200 -2.29 -12.66 -18.38
C LYS A 200 -1.23 -12.08 -19.32
N LEU A 201 -1.11 -12.68 -20.49
CA LEU A 201 -0.26 -12.21 -21.57
C LEU A 201 -1.11 -11.68 -22.73
N THR A 202 -0.65 -10.63 -23.39
CA THR A 202 -1.19 -10.12 -24.65
C THR A 202 -0.47 -10.76 -25.85
N ALA A 203 -1.19 -10.95 -26.95
CA ALA A 203 -0.60 -11.48 -28.18
C ALA A 203 0.35 -10.44 -28.82
N GLY A 204 1.46 -10.91 -29.40
CA GLY A 204 2.43 -10.05 -30.11
C GLY A 204 3.37 -9.24 -29.21
N GLY A 205 3.17 -9.26 -27.89
CA GLY A 205 4.09 -8.66 -26.93
C GLY A 205 5.28 -9.57 -26.57
N THR A 206 6.25 -8.99 -25.87
CA THR A 206 7.41 -9.71 -25.32
C THR A 206 7.59 -9.42 -23.83
N PHE A 207 8.36 -10.24 -23.13
CA PHE A 207 8.74 -10.04 -21.74
C PHE A 207 10.13 -10.60 -21.42
N GLN A 208 10.68 -10.19 -20.28
CA GLN A 208 11.91 -10.72 -19.70
C GLN A 208 11.69 -10.95 -18.20
N PHE A 209 12.67 -11.63 -17.58
CA PHE A 209 12.69 -11.83 -16.15
C PHE A 209 13.81 -11.01 -15.51
N TYR A 210 13.54 -10.49 -14.33
CA TYR A 210 14.40 -9.54 -13.63
C TYR A 210 14.68 -10.05 -12.24
N SER A 211 15.93 -9.91 -11.77
CA SER A 211 16.26 -10.33 -10.40
C SER A 211 15.65 -9.44 -9.32
N GLN A 212 15.32 -8.20 -9.67
CA GLN A 212 14.72 -7.19 -8.81
C GLN A 212 13.77 -6.29 -9.62
N PRO A 213 12.76 -5.66 -9.00
CA PRO A 213 11.82 -4.77 -9.68
C PRO A 213 12.40 -3.35 -9.81
N ASN A 214 13.61 -3.23 -10.35
CA ASN A 214 14.29 -1.95 -10.58
C ASN A 214 15.34 -2.04 -11.71
N VAL A 215 15.94 -0.90 -12.05
CA VAL A 215 16.91 -0.75 -13.14
C VAL A 215 18.26 -1.44 -12.90
N ASN A 216 18.60 -1.77 -11.66
CA ASN A 216 19.85 -2.45 -11.30
C ASN A 216 19.72 -3.98 -11.34
N SER A 217 18.62 -4.50 -11.86
CA SER A 217 18.34 -5.93 -11.90
C SER A 217 19.20 -6.67 -12.92
N ILE A 218 19.54 -7.91 -12.58
CA ILE A 218 20.06 -8.87 -13.54
C ILE A 218 18.88 -9.32 -14.41
N VAL A 219 19.05 -9.21 -15.72
CA VAL A 219 18.03 -9.56 -16.71
C VAL A 219 18.27 -10.97 -17.25
N PHE A 220 17.21 -11.77 -17.29
CA PHE A 220 17.16 -13.09 -17.91
C PHE A 220 16.16 -13.09 -19.06
N GLY A 221 16.53 -13.73 -20.16
CA GLY A 221 15.73 -13.77 -21.38
C GLY A 221 16.05 -15.00 -22.23
N ALA A 222 15.57 -15.04 -23.46
CA ALA A 222 15.80 -16.15 -24.37
C ALA A 222 17.29 -16.29 -24.75
N ASP A 223 17.74 -17.53 -24.89
CA ASP A 223 19.07 -17.83 -25.43
C ASP A 223 19.13 -17.91 -26.96
N GLY A 224 17.96 -18.08 -27.61
CA GLY A 224 17.79 -18.31 -29.05
C GLY A 224 17.35 -19.74 -29.41
N ASN A 225 17.44 -20.69 -28.47
CA ASN A 225 17.18 -22.13 -28.65
C ASN A 225 16.09 -22.66 -27.71
N GLY A 226 15.17 -21.80 -27.26
CA GLY A 226 14.08 -22.17 -26.35
C GLY A 226 14.51 -22.36 -24.89
N LYS A 227 15.69 -21.88 -24.50
CA LYS A 227 16.16 -21.85 -23.10
C LYS A 227 16.28 -20.42 -22.59
N ILE A 228 16.49 -20.28 -21.28
CA ILE A 228 16.72 -18.99 -20.63
C ILE A 228 18.23 -18.78 -20.41
N LYS A 229 18.71 -17.54 -20.56
CA LYS A 229 20.06 -17.14 -20.18
C LYS A 229 20.09 -15.74 -19.58
N LYS A 230 21.11 -15.48 -18.77
CA LYS A 230 21.48 -14.14 -18.33
C LYS A 230 21.81 -13.25 -19.53
N LYS A 231 21.37 -11.98 -19.50
CA LYS A 231 21.47 -11.04 -20.62
C LYS A 231 20.87 -11.61 -21.94
N GLY A 232 19.86 -12.47 -21.82
CA GLY A 232 19.13 -13.02 -22.96
C GLY A 232 18.22 -11.99 -23.64
N THR A 233 17.76 -12.29 -24.85
CA THR A 233 16.82 -11.43 -25.59
C THR A 233 15.41 -11.52 -25.02
N ALA A 234 14.50 -10.63 -25.42
CA ALA A 234 13.11 -10.69 -24.95
C ALA A 234 12.42 -11.98 -25.44
N ILE A 235 11.61 -12.59 -24.57
CA ILE A 235 10.82 -13.79 -24.85
C ILE A 235 9.48 -13.35 -25.43
N ALA A 236 9.11 -13.90 -26.58
CA ALA A 236 7.79 -13.65 -27.18
C ALA A 236 6.69 -14.37 -26.40
N ALA A 237 5.55 -13.70 -26.18
CA ALA A 237 4.40 -14.35 -25.59
C ALA A 237 3.86 -15.47 -26.50
N PRO A 238 3.49 -16.65 -25.96
CA PRO A 238 2.98 -17.76 -26.76
C PRO A 238 1.60 -17.47 -27.40
N GLY A 239 0.92 -16.41 -26.94
CA GLY A 239 -0.37 -15.95 -27.44
C GLY A 239 -1.15 -15.23 -26.33
N ALA A 240 -2.29 -14.64 -26.68
CA ALA A 240 -3.15 -14.03 -25.68
C ALA A 240 -3.78 -15.08 -24.75
N GLY A 241 -3.81 -14.81 -23.45
CA GLY A 241 -4.43 -15.70 -22.47
C GLY A 241 -3.81 -15.56 -21.08
N THR A 242 -4.37 -16.28 -20.11
CA THR A 242 -3.78 -16.41 -18.78
C THR A 242 -2.90 -17.65 -18.74
N TYR A 243 -1.71 -17.53 -18.15
CA TYR A 243 -0.74 -18.61 -18.11
C TYR A 243 -0.18 -18.78 -16.71
N ARG A 244 0.14 -20.02 -16.34
CA ARG A 244 1.21 -20.32 -15.39
C ARG A 244 2.52 -20.35 -16.17
N ILE A 245 3.46 -19.50 -15.80
CA ILE A 245 4.81 -19.48 -16.35
C ILE A 245 5.74 -20.04 -15.29
N THR A 246 6.49 -21.07 -15.65
CA THR A 246 7.50 -21.67 -14.78
C THR A 246 8.89 -21.37 -15.32
N VAL A 247 9.82 -20.91 -14.47
CA VAL A 247 11.24 -20.72 -14.79
C VAL A 247 12.07 -21.60 -13.86
N ASP A 248 13.00 -22.37 -14.42
CA ASP A 248 13.95 -23.21 -13.69
C ASP A 248 15.37 -22.77 -14.03
N LEU A 249 16.02 -22.08 -13.09
CA LEU A 249 17.39 -21.58 -13.26
C LEU A 249 18.46 -22.66 -13.03
N ASN A 250 18.10 -23.83 -12.49
CA ASN A 250 19.04 -24.96 -12.40
C ASN A 250 19.24 -25.61 -13.76
N ASN A 251 18.16 -25.72 -14.54
CA ASN A 251 18.18 -26.35 -15.86
C ASN A 251 18.20 -25.34 -17.01
N ASN A 252 18.12 -24.03 -16.70
CA ASN A 252 17.99 -22.94 -17.65
C ASN A 252 16.81 -23.14 -18.62
N THR A 253 15.63 -23.44 -18.08
CA THR A 253 14.41 -23.64 -18.87
C THR A 253 13.28 -22.72 -18.42
N TYR A 254 12.31 -22.51 -19.31
CA TYR A 254 11.03 -21.88 -18.98
C TYR A 254 9.91 -22.61 -19.72
N SER A 255 8.69 -22.57 -19.18
CA SER A 255 7.53 -23.22 -19.79
C SER A 255 6.24 -22.45 -19.53
N PHE A 256 5.25 -22.69 -20.38
CA PHE A 256 3.92 -22.07 -20.33
C PHE A 256 2.85 -23.15 -20.20
N LEU A 257 2.01 -23.03 -19.18
CA LEU A 257 0.74 -23.76 -19.10
C LEU A 257 -0.39 -22.74 -19.23
N LYS A 258 -1.16 -22.82 -20.33
CA LYS A 258 -2.33 -21.96 -20.52
C LYS A 258 -3.41 -22.36 -19.51
N ILE A 259 -4.02 -21.35 -18.88
CA ILE A 259 -5.12 -21.48 -17.92
C ILE A 259 -6.36 -20.93 -18.60
N ASP A 260 -7.18 -21.80 -19.18
CA ASP A 260 -8.45 -21.44 -19.79
C ASP A 260 -9.54 -21.21 -18.73
N LYS A 261 -9.49 -21.95 -17.62
CA LYS A 261 -10.36 -21.73 -16.46
C LYS A 261 -9.72 -22.22 -15.16
N TRP A 262 -10.00 -21.54 -14.05
CA TRP A 262 -9.98 -22.13 -12.71
C TRP A 262 -11.41 -22.40 -12.29
N SER A 263 -11.68 -23.53 -11.65
CA SER A 263 -13.00 -23.89 -11.13
C SER A 263 -12.88 -24.39 -9.70
N VAL A 264 -13.97 -24.31 -8.94
CA VAL A 264 -14.13 -25.12 -7.73
C VAL A 264 -14.90 -26.39 -8.04
N VAL A 265 -14.50 -27.49 -7.38
CA VAL A 265 -15.08 -28.82 -7.54
C VAL A 265 -15.04 -29.54 -6.19
N GLY A 266 -16.12 -30.22 -5.81
CA GLY A 266 -16.21 -30.89 -4.53
C GLY A 266 -17.63 -31.12 -4.03
N GLY A 267 -17.77 -31.90 -2.97
CA GLY A 267 -19.05 -32.26 -2.36
C GLY A 267 -19.86 -31.07 -1.83
N ALA A 268 -19.19 -29.93 -1.59
CA ALA A 268 -19.84 -28.69 -1.18
C ALA A 268 -20.84 -28.13 -2.20
N PHE A 269 -20.69 -28.49 -3.48
CA PHE A 269 -21.48 -27.96 -4.59
C PHE A 269 -22.50 -28.98 -5.09
N ALA A 270 -23.59 -28.51 -5.71
CA ALA A 270 -24.65 -29.37 -6.25
C ALA A 270 -24.14 -30.37 -7.29
N SER A 271 -23.13 -29.98 -8.07
CA SER A 271 -22.46 -30.80 -9.08
C SER A 271 -21.45 -31.81 -8.51
N GLY A 272 -21.15 -31.73 -7.22
CA GLY A 272 -20.23 -32.63 -6.52
C GLY A 272 -18.83 -32.67 -7.14
N TRP A 273 -18.21 -33.86 -7.12
CA TRP A 273 -16.89 -34.09 -7.73
C TRP A 273 -16.92 -34.28 -9.26
N GLY A 274 -18.11 -34.29 -9.86
CA GLY A 274 -18.32 -34.50 -11.29
C GLY A 274 -18.45 -33.22 -12.12
N GLY A 275 -18.62 -32.05 -11.50
CA GLY A 275 -18.76 -30.77 -12.19
C GLY A 275 -17.78 -29.69 -11.73
N ASP A 276 -17.76 -28.58 -12.47
CA ASP A 276 -16.90 -27.43 -12.25
C ASP A 276 -17.76 -26.18 -12.10
N GLU A 277 -17.55 -25.40 -11.04
CA GLU A 277 -18.05 -24.03 -10.95
C GLU A 277 -16.92 -23.05 -11.29
N PRO A 278 -16.91 -22.43 -12.50
CA PRO A 278 -15.78 -21.65 -12.97
C PRO A 278 -15.64 -20.29 -12.26
N LEU A 279 -14.39 -19.84 -12.12
CA LEU A 279 -14.01 -18.54 -11.59
C LEU A 279 -13.59 -17.58 -12.71
N GLN A 280 -13.82 -16.30 -12.48
CA GLN A 280 -13.49 -15.22 -13.39
C GLN A 280 -12.16 -14.56 -13.02
N TYR A 281 -11.28 -14.41 -14.00
CA TYR A 281 -9.99 -13.76 -13.80
C TYR A 281 -10.15 -12.26 -13.52
N GLN A 282 -9.54 -11.77 -12.45
CA GLN A 282 -9.58 -10.37 -12.02
C GLN A 282 -8.29 -9.62 -12.33
N GLY A 283 -7.26 -10.31 -12.81
CA GLY A 283 -5.93 -9.75 -13.05
C GLY A 283 -4.91 -10.16 -11.98
N ASN A 284 -3.63 -10.07 -12.33
CA ASN A 284 -2.48 -10.33 -11.45
C ASN A 284 -2.56 -11.65 -10.67
N GLY A 285 -2.97 -12.75 -11.31
CA GLY A 285 -3.06 -14.06 -10.65
C GLY A 285 -4.23 -14.19 -9.66
N VAL A 286 -5.26 -13.36 -9.76
CA VAL A 286 -6.46 -13.43 -8.91
C VAL A 286 -7.68 -13.85 -9.72
N TRP A 287 -8.49 -14.77 -9.18
CA TRP A 287 -9.78 -15.18 -9.73
C TRP A 287 -10.87 -15.10 -8.66
N THR A 288 -12.10 -14.80 -9.06
CA THR A 288 -13.25 -14.78 -8.14
C THR A 288 -14.53 -15.26 -8.81
N SER A 289 -15.47 -15.76 -8.01
CA SER A 289 -16.83 -16.06 -8.45
C SER A 289 -17.81 -15.94 -7.28
N VAL A 290 -19.10 -15.92 -7.60
CA VAL A 290 -20.16 -16.21 -6.63
C VAL A 290 -20.55 -17.66 -6.82
N VAL A 291 -20.40 -18.46 -5.77
CA VAL A 291 -20.74 -19.88 -5.77
C VAL A 291 -21.83 -20.14 -4.74
N ASP A 292 -22.69 -21.13 -5.01
CA ASP A 292 -23.69 -21.58 -4.04
C ASP A 292 -23.19 -22.85 -3.35
N ILE A 293 -22.92 -22.76 -2.05
CA ILE A 293 -22.52 -23.90 -1.23
C ILE A 293 -23.79 -24.62 -0.80
N ALA A 294 -24.03 -25.78 -1.40
CA ALA A 294 -25.19 -26.61 -1.11
C ALA A 294 -25.02 -27.40 0.20
N LYS A 295 -23.79 -27.78 0.54
CA LYS A 295 -23.47 -28.63 1.71
C LYS A 295 -22.17 -28.21 2.38
N THR A 296 -22.06 -28.45 3.68
CA THR A 296 -20.82 -28.26 4.44
C THR A 296 -19.89 -29.47 4.23
N GLU A 297 -19.34 -29.58 3.02
CA GLU A 297 -18.40 -30.64 2.60
C GLU A 297 -17.10 -30.03 2.04
N GLY A 298 -16.14 -30.88 1.69
CA GLY A 298 -14.86 -30.46 1.13
C GLY A 298 -14.93 -30.09 -0.35
N PHE A 299 -14.06 -29.19 -0.79
CA PHE A 299 -13.83 -28.89 -2.20
C PHE A 299 -12.38 -28.49 -2.50
N ILE A 300 -12.01 -28.37 -3.77
CA ILE A 300 -10.69 -27.94 -4.23
C ILE A 300 -10.81 -26.90 -5.34
N PHE A 301 -9.69 -26.28 -5.73
CA PHE A 301 -9.61 -25.57 -7.00
C PHE A 301 -8.95 -26.45 -8.05
N ARG A 302 -9.47 -26.44 -9.27
CA ARG A 302 -8.97 -27.23 -10.41
C ARG A 302 -8.82 -26.35 -11.65
N ALA A 303 -7.64 -26.33 -12.26
CA ALA A 303 -7.43 -25.62 -13.52
C ALA A 303 -7.83 -26.51 -14.70
N ASN A 304 -8.50 -25.93 -15.70
CA ASN A 304 -8.83 -26.57 -16.98
C ASN A 304 -9.63 -27.89 -16.90
N GLY A 305 -10.21 -28.22 -15.74
CA GLY A 305 -10.80 -29.55 -15.50
C GLY A 305 -9.78 -30.67 -15.27
N ASP A 306 -8.49 -30.34 -15.16
CA ASP A 306 -7.39 -31.29 -15.03
C ASP A 306 -7.03 -31.56 -13.56
N TRP A 307 -7.15 -32.82 -13.14
CA TRP A 307 -6.77 -33.27 -11.79
C TRP A 307 -5.26 -33.15 -11.51
N GLY A 308 -4.43 -33.10 -12.54
CA GLY A 308 -2.99 -32.82 -12.42
C GLY A 308 -2.69 -31.37 -12.02
N VAL A 309 -3.68 -30.47 -12.10
CA VAL A 309 -3.56 -29.05 -11.75
C VAL A 309 -4.60 -28.66 -10.69
N ALA A 310 -4.54 -29.36 -9.56
CA ALA A 310 -5.39 -29.17 -8.39
C ALA A 310 -4.68 -28.38 -7.29
N MET A 311 -5.30 -27.32 -6.77
CA MET A 311 -4.87 -26.64 -5.55
C MET A 311 -5.71 -27.11 -4.37
N LYS A 312 -5.03 -27.54 -3.32
CA LYS A 312 -5.63 -27.99 -2.06
C LYS A 312 -5.17 -27.11 -0.91
N ARG A 313 -5.91 -27.13 0.19
CA ARG A 313 -5.54 -26.41 1.40
C ARG A 313 -4.33 -27.09 2.03
N VAL A 314 -3.31 -26.33 2.40
CA VAL A 314 -2.23 -26.83 3.24
C VAL A 314 -2.81 -27.19 4.60
N LYS A 315 -2.64 -28.45 5.01
CA LYS A 315 -3.27 -28.99 6.22
C LYS A 315 -2.87 -28.18 7.44
N GLY A 316 -3.86 -27.80 8.27
CA GLY A 316 -3.63 -27.02 9.49
C GLY A 316 -3.46 -25.51 9.27
N THR A 317 -3.63 -25.03 8.04
CA THR A 317 -3.65 -23.59 7.74
C THR A 317 -5.09 -23.10 7.56
N THR A 318 -5.31 -21.80 7.80
CA THR A 318 -6.62 -21.18 7.57
C THR A 318 -6.99 -21.20 6.09
N ASN A 319 -6.08 -20.76 5.22
CA ASN A 319 -6.39 -20.53 3.81
C ASN A 319 -5.20 -20.67 2.84
N GLN A 320 -4.08 -21.24 3.27
CA GLN A 320 -2.93 -21.41 2.38
C GLN A 320 -3.17 -22.55 1.40
N LEU A 321 -2.76 -22.36 0.15
CA LEU A 321 -2.89 -23.35 -0.91
C LEU A 321 -1.54 -23.92 -1.32
N VAL A 322 -1.57 -25.17 -1.77
CA VAL A 322 -0.46 -25.84 -2.45
C VAL A 322 -1.00 -26.60 -3.66
N LEU A 323 -0.22 -26.64 -4.74
CA LEU A 323 -0.53 -27.52 -5.86
C LEU A 323 -0.27 -28.95 -5.41
N GLU A 324 -1.24 -29.84 -5.57
CA GLU A 324 -1.15 -31.23 -5.09
C GLU A 324 0.11 -31.93 -5.59
N SER A 325 0.45 -31.74 -6.88
CA SER A 325 1.65 -32.31 -7.50
C SER A 325 2.97 -31.75 -6.97
N GLN A 326 2.95 -30.61 -6.26
CA GLN A 326 4.13 -29.97 -5.68
C GLN A 326 4.27 -30.27 -4.18
N ALA A 327 3.18 -30.65 -3.51
CA ALA A 327 3.13 -30.69 -2.05
C ALA A 327 4.20 -31.58 -1.41
N ALA A 328 4.44 -32.77 -1.97
CA ALA A 328 5.46 -33.68 -1.46
C ALA A 328 6.89 -33.08 -1.54
N ALA A 329 7.21 -32.42 -2.65
CA ALA A 329 8.52 -31.78 -2.85
C ALA A 329 8.72 -30.56 -1.92
N GLU A 330 7.62 -29.86 -1.59
CA GLU A 330 7.64 -28.76 -0.61
C GLU A 330 7.49 -29.23 0.85
N GLY A 331 7.47 -30.55 1.13
CA GLY A 331 7.27 -31.08 2.48
C GLY A 331 5.89 -30.78 3.10
N LYS A 332 4.90 -30.43 2.27
CA LYS A 332 3.56 -30.03 2.71
C LYS A 332 2.58 -31.19 2.68
N GLN A 333 1.76 -31.27 3.74
CA GLN A 333 0.53 -32.06 3.74
C GLN A 333 -0.63 -31.18 3.30
N PHE A 334 -1.62 -31.78 2.65
CA PHE A 334 -2.79 -31.07 2.16
C PHE A 334 -4.10 -31.77 2.54
N GLU A 335 -5.20 -31.03 2.42
CA GLU A 335 -6.56 -31.49 2.61
C GLU A 335 -7.51 -30.71 1.69
N ASP A 336 -8.73 -31.22 1.52
CA ASP A 336 -9.79 -30.47 0.84
C ASP A 336 -10.16 -29.23 1.66
N ILE A 337 -10.57 -28.17 0.97
CA ILE A 337 -11.03 -26.93 1.57
C ILE A 337 -12.39 -27.17 2.23
N PRO A 338 -12.56 -26.94 3.54
CA PRO A 338 -13.85 -27.11 4.19
C PRO A 338 -14.79 -25.95 3.85
N ALA A 339 -15.98 -26.26 3.34
CA ALA A 339 -17.08 -25.32 3.29
C ALA A 339 -17.74 -25.21 4.68
N THR A 340 -17.65 -24.03 5.31
CA THR A 340 -18.10 -23.82 6.70
C THR A 340 -19.55 -23.36 6.84
N ALA A 341 -20.19 -22.91 5.76
CA ALA A 341 -21.59 -22.48 5.75
C ALA A 341 -22.21 -22.67 4.36
N THR A 342 -23.52 -22.92 4.31
CA THR A 342 -24.29 -23.04 3.06
C THR A 342 -24.77 -21.68 2.53
N GLY A 343 -25.21 -21.68 1.27
CA GLY A 343 -25.72 -20.51 0.54
C GLY A 343 -24.66 -19.84 -0.33
N LYS A 344 -25.02 -18.68 -0.89
CA LYS A 344 -24.13 -17.93 -1.79
C LYS A 344 -22.92 -17.36 -1.05
N HIS A 345 -21.75 -17.57 -1.63
CA HIS A 345 -20.48 -17.06 -1.15
C HIS A 345 -19.68 -16.45 -2.31
N ILE A 346 -19.00 -15.35 -2.05
CA ILE A 346 -17.92 -14.85 -2.88
C ILE A 346 -16.67 -15.65 -2.55
N ILE A 347 -16.18 -16.41 -3.53
CA ILE A 347 -14.93 -17.15 -3.42
C ILE A 347 -13.84 -16.44 -4.21
N THR A 348 -12.65 -16.33 -3.63
CA THR A 348 -11.48 -15.74 -4.28
C THR A 348 -10.31 -16.70 -4.21
N LEU A 349 -9.69 -16.95 -5.35
CA LEU A 349 -8.42 -17.66 -5.49
C LEU A 349 -7.32 -16.63 -5.77
N ASN A 350 -6.30 -16.58 -4.92
CA ASN A 350 -5.17 -15.68 -5.08
C ASN A 350 -3.87 -16.48 -5.25
N LEU A 351 -3.34 -16.49 -6.48
CA LEU A 351 -2.10 -17.14 -6.87
C LEU A 351 -0.97 -16.12 -7.17
N SER A 352 -1.06 -14.95 -6.54
CA SER A 352 0.01 -13.95 -6.54
C SER A 352 0.86 -14.06 -5.28
N GLY A 353 2.04 -13.42 -5.28
CA GLY A 353 2.89 -13.38 -4.09
C GLY A 353 3.71 -14.66 -3.87
N ASP A 354 4.30 -14.74 -2.69
CA ASP A 354 5.08 -15.88 -2.21
C ASP A 354 4.21 -17.01 -1.64
N GLN A 355 3.00 -16.68 -1.20
CA GLN A 355 2.04 -17.59 -0.60
C GLN A 355 0.69 -17.53 -1.31
N TYR A 356 0.29 -18.65 -1.90
CA TYR A 356 -1.04 -18.77 -2.52
C TYR A 356 -2.10 -18.97 -1.45
N THR A 357 -3.25 -18.35 -1.65
CA THR A 357 -4.34 -18.31 -0.68
C THR A 357 -5.72 -18.36 -1.34
N TYR A 358 -6.74 -18.62 -0.54
CA TYR A 358 -8.13 -18.38 -0.93
C TYR A 358 -8.88 -17.56 0.13
N SER A 359 -10.05 -17.05 -0.23
CA SER A 359 -11.06 -16.57 0.72
C SER A 359 -12.45 -17.05 0.34
N LEU A 360 -13.30 -17.20 1.35
CA LEU A 360 -14.69 -17.59 1.20
C LEU A 360 -15.52 -16.67 2.10
N VAL A 361 -16.27 -15.76 1.50
CA VAL A 361 -17.03 -14.73 2.21
C VAL A 361 -18.51 -14.88 1.84
N LYS A 362 -19.39 -14.98 2.84
CA LYS A 362 -20.83 -15.08 2.58
C LYS A 362 -21.31 -13.87 1.77
N ASP A 363 -22.00 -14.14 0.67
CA ASP A 363 -22.55 -13.11 -0.20
C ASP A 363 -23.90 -12.64 0.33
N ASN A 364 -23.87 -11.59 1.15
CA ASN A 364 -25.08 -10.97 1.69
C ASN A 364 -25.61 -9.83 0.81
N ARG A 365 -25.10 -9.66 -0.44
CA ARG A 365 -25.67 -8.67 -1.34
C ARG A 365 -27.15 -8.99 -1.59
N PRO A 366 -28.03 -7.98 -1.69
CA PRO A 366 -29.46 -8.23 -1.89
C PRO A 366 -29.68 -9.09 -3.13
N THR A 367 -30.42 -10.17 -2.96
CA THR A 367 -30.69 -11.12 -4.06
C THR A 367 -31.93 -10.75 -4.85
N SER A 368 -32.84 -10.00 -4.24
CA SER A 368 -34.05 -9.44 -4.85
C SER A 368 -34.29 -8.02 -4.37
N MET A 369 -34.88 -7.20 -5.24
CA MET A 369 -35.41 -5.88 -4.85
C MET A 369 -36.76 -6.08 -4.14
N PRO A 370 -36.98 -5.50 -2.95
CA PRO A 370 -38.27 -5.56 -2.28
C PRO A 370 -39.30 -4.66 -2.98
N ASP A 371 -40.59 -4.84 -2.67
CA ASP A 371 -41.69 -3.99 -3.20
C ASP A 371 -41.81 -2.65 -2.47
N LYS A 372 -41.23 -2.54 -1.27
CA LYS A 372 -41.22 -1.34 -0.43
C LYS A 372 -39.93 -1.27 0.37
N LEU A 373 -39.57 -0.06 0.80
CA LEU A 373 -38.40 0.17 1.63
C LEU A 373 -38.65 1.36 2.57
N PHE A 374 -38.28 1.18 3.83
CA PHE A 374 -38.52 2.13 4.91
C PHE A 374 -37.22 2.42 5.66
N LEU A 375 -36.94 3.69 5.92
CA LEU A 375 -35.98 4.10 6.94
C LEU A 375 -36.72 4.25 8.26
N LEU A 376 -36.27 3.56 9.29
CA LEU A 376 -36.88 3.52 10.62
C LEU A 376 -35.92 4.05 11.68
N GLN A 377 -36.47 4.65 12.73
CA GLN A 377 -35.78 5.00 13.97
C GLN A 377 -36.57 4.38 15.12
N GLY A 378 -36.13 3.22 15.61
CA GLY A 378 -36.96 2.39 16.48
C GLY A 378 -38.26 1.98 15.77
N SER A 379 -39.41 2.22 16.40
CA SER A 379 -40.73 1.97 15.82
C SER A 379 -41.25 3.08 14.90
N ASN A 380 -40.52 4.20 14.78
CA ASN A 380 -40.95 5.35 13.98
C ASN A 380 -40.48 5.21 12.53
N VAL A 381 -41.37 5.45 11.58
CA VAL A 381 -41.03 5.54 10.16
C VAL A 381 -40.49 6.93 9.88
N VAL A 382 -39.20 7.02 9.55
CA VAL A 382 -38.53 8.26 9.14
C VAL A 382 -38.83 8.56 7.66
N ALA A 383 -38.83 7.54 6.81
CA ALA A 383 -39.16 7.66 5.40
C ALA A 383 -39.70 6.36 4.82
N GLU A 384 -40.67 6.46 3.89
CA GLU A 384 -40.96 5.45 2.88
C GLU A 384 -40.31 5.93 1.57
N PHE A 385 -39.48 5.10 0.95
CA PHE A 385 -38.78 5.45 -0.28
C PHE A 385 -39.68 5.25 -1.49
N ASN A 386 -39.60 6.16 -2.46
CA ASN A 386 -40.29 6.02 -3.74
C ASN A 386 -39.50 5.12 -4.68
N ILE A 387 -40.22 4.28 -5.45
CA ILE A 387 -39.63 3.35 -6.40
C ILE A 387 -39.62 3.96 -7.80
N ASP A 388 -38.47 3.87 -8.47
CA ASP A 388 -38.33 4.13 -9.90
C ASP A 388 -37.30 3.17 -10.52
N GLY A 389 -37.77 2.20 -11.30
CA GLY A 389 -36.95 1.12 -11.84
C GLY A 389 -36.25 0.33 -10.74
N ASN A 390 -34.91 0.38 -10.73
CA ASN A 390 -34.07 -0.28 -9.73
C ASN A 390 -33.76 0.59 -8.49
N ASN A 391 -34.33 1.79 -8.43
CA ASN A 391 -34.01 2.79 -7.41
C ASN A 391 -35.11 2.92 -6.35
N PHE A 392 -34.68 3.03 -5.10
CA PHE A 392 -35.47 3.56 -4.00
C PHE A 392 -34.91 4.93 -3.60
N SER A 393 -35.69 5.99 -3.76
CA SER A 393 -35.25 7.37 -3.48
C SER A 393 -36.09 8.04 -2.41
N SER A 394 -35.45 8.77 -1.50
CA SER A 394 -36.17 9.63 -0.57
C SER A 394 -36.84 10.76 -1.36
N THR A 395 -38.11 11.03 -1.06
CA THR A 395 -38.89 12.08 -1.74
C THR A 395 -38.52 13.48 -1.27
N VAL A 396 -37.86 13.57 -0.11
CA VAL A 396 -37.39 14.79 0.55
C VAL A 396 -35.98 14.58 1.10
N PHE A 397 -35.34 15.65 1.56
CA PHE A 397 -34.17 15.57 2.40
C PHE A 397 -34.58 15.16 3.82
N LEU A 398 -33.96 14.11 4.34
CA LEU A 398 -34.21 13.53 5.66
C LEU A 398 -33.24 14.18 6.66
N ALA A 399 -33.74 14.87 7.68
CA ALA A 399 -32.91 15.38 8.76
C ALA A 399 -32.49 14.22 9.66
N LEU A 400 -31.25 13.78 9.50
CA LEU A 400 -30.68 12.68 10.26
C LEU A 400 -29.63 13.20 11.25
N GLU A 401 -29.51 12.53 12.39
CA GLU A 401 -28.63 12.88 13.49
C GLU A 401 -27.58 11.78 13.69
N SER A 402 -26.36 12.19 14.03
CA SER A 402 -25.20 11.30 14.21
C SER A 402 -25.27 10.45 15.49
N ASP A 403 -26.08 10.86 16.47
CA ASP A 403 -26.28 10.16 17.73
C ASP A 403 -27.47 9.18 17.71
N LYS A 404 -28.21 9.09 16.60
CA LYS A 404 -29.36 8.19 16.44
C LYS A 404 -29.01 6.94 15.64
N ALA A 405 -29.69 5.86 15.95
CA ALA A 405 -29.63 4.62 15.20
C ALA A 405 -30.82 4.52 14.25
N TYR A 406 -30.53 4.40 12.95
CA TYR A 406 -31.52 4.16 11.92
C TYR A 406 -31.42 2.72 11.41
N THR A 407 -32.52 2.15 10.94
CA THR A 407 -32.53 0.85 10.26
C THR A 407 -33.27 0.96 8.94
N LEU A 408 -32.88 0.13 7.97
CA LEU A 408 -33.49 0.09 6.66
C LEU A 408 -34.18 -1.26 6.48
N ASN A 409 -35.48 -1.26 6.19
CA ASN A 409 -36.28 -2.49 6.20
C ASN A 409 -37.33 -2.52 5.08
N SER A 410 -37.65 -3.69 4.55
CA SER A 410 -38.70 -3.87 3.54
C SER A 410 -40.13 -3.79 4.11
N ALA A 411 -40.29 -3.85 5.43
CA ALA A 411 -41.57 -3.71 6.12
C ALA A 411 -41.58 -2.46 7.02
N ARG A 412 -42.75 -1.84 7.13
CA ARG A 412 -42.97 -0.59 7.87
C ARG A 412 -42.71 -0.72 9.37
N ASP A 413 -42.89 -1.91 9.92
CA ASP A 413 -42.74 -2.24 11.34
C ASP A 413 -41.37 -2.87 11.68
N GLY A 414 -40.48 -2.99 10.68
CA GLY A 414 -39.16 -3.59 10.85
C GLY A 414 -39.13 -5.12 10.79
N SER A 415 -40.26 -5.79 10.53
CA SER A 415 -40.35 -7.27 10.47
C SER A 415 -39.83 -7.90 9.18
N GLY A 416 -39.59 -7.08 8.15
CA GLY A 416 -39.15 -7.53 6.82
C GLY A 416 -37.65 -7.73 6.73
N THR A 417 -37.16 -7.85 5.50
CA THR A 417 -35.72 -7.96 5.20
C THR A 417 -35.02 -6.67 5.58
N ALA A 418 -34.02 -6.79 6.46
CA ALA A 418 -33.20 -5.67 6.91
C ALA A 418 -31.98 -5.47 5.99
N PHE A 419 -31.58 -4.22 5.81
CA PHE A 419 -30.42 -3.82 5.03
C PHE A 419 -29.48 -2.92 5.85
N THR A 420 -28.18 -3.05 5.62
CA THR A 420 -27.13 -2.27 6.26
C THR A 420 -26.11 -1.77 5.22
N THR A 421 -25.41 -0.69 5.53
CA THR A 421 -24.34 -0.13 4.67
C THR A 421 -22.96 -0.58 5.11
N SER A 422 -21.99 -0.48 4.20
CA SER A 422 -20.56 -0.76 4.46
C SER A 422 -19.84 0.38 5.18
N ALA A 423 -20.40 1.60 5.14
CA ALA A 423 -19.85 2.82 5.74
C ALA A 423 -20.99 3.74 6.20
N LYS A 424 -20.64 4.81 6.93
CA LYS A 424 -21.63 5.78 7.44
C LYS A 424 -22.14 6.70 6.34
N ILE A 425 -23.39 7.13 6.45
CA ILE A 425 -23.92 8.24 5.65
C ILE A 425 -23.23 9.54 6.10
N GLY A 426 -22.80 10.39 5.17
CA GLY A 426 -22.12 11.66 5.48
C GLY A 426 -20.61 11.57 5.72
N GLU A 427 -20.01 10.38 5.60
CA GLU A 427 -18.56 10.18 5.68
C GLU A 427 -17.90 10.52 4.33
N THR A 428 -16.99 11.51 4.32
CA THR A 428 -16.35 12.00 3.10
C THR A 428 -15.03 12.70 3.39
N ALA A 429 -14.12 12.70 2.42
CA ALA A 429 -12.88 13.48 2.45
C ALA A 429 -13.10 14.98 2.18
N SER A 430 -14.25 15.38 1.64
CA SER A 430 -14.55 16.77 1.27
C SER A 430 -15.86 17.27 1.89
N PRO A 431 -15.95 17.32 3.24
CA PRO A 431 -17.18 17.64 3.95
C PRO A 431 -17.72 19.06 3.75
N ASN A 432 -16.84 19.97 3.31
CA ASN A 432 -17.12 21.40 3.18
C ASN A 432 -17.45 21.82 1.73
N ALA A 433 -17.56 20.87 0.79
CA ALA A 433 -17.98 21.17 -0.56
C ALA A 433 -19.46 21.61 -0.58
N ASP A 434 -19.84 22.42 -1.56
CA ASP A 434 -21.18 23.03 -1.67
C ASP A 434 -22.30 21.97 -1.75
N ALA A 435 -22.15 21.00 -2.66
CA ALA A 435 -22.96 19.78 -2.72
C ALA A 435 -22.08 18.57 -2.44
N VAL A 436 -22.29 17.95 -1.28
CA VAL A 436 -21.53 16.78 -0.86
C VAL A 436 -22.32 15.54 -1.21
N SER A 437 -21.73 14.64 -1.98
CA SER A 437 -22.32 13.34 -2.28
C SER A 437 -21.25 12.26 -2.29
N ALA A 438 -21.63 11.07 -1.83
CA ALA A 438 -20.82 9.87 -1.97
C ALA A 438 -21.71 8.64 -2.12
N THR A 439 -21.09 7.52 -2.45
CA THR A 439 -21.75 6.24 -2.63
C THR A 439 -21.14 5.21 -1.69
N VAL A 440 -21.97 4.38 -1.07
CA VAL A 440 -21.59 3.28 -0.18
C VAL A 440 -22.23 1.97 -0.66
N ASP A 441 -21.58 0.84 -0.39
CA ASP A 441 -22.20 -0.47 -0.62
C ASP A 441 -23.28 -0.73 0.44
N PHE A 442 -24.34 -1.44 0.07
CA PHE A 442 -25.31 -1.97 1.02
C PHE A 442 -25.56 -3.46 0.79
N ARG A 443 -25.99 -4.13 1.86
CA ARG A 443 -26.20 -5.58 1.91
C ARG A 443 -27.35 -5.92 2.84
N GLU A 444 -27.91 -7.11 2.71
CA GLU A 444 -28.82 -7.66 3.71
C GLU A 444 -28.10 -7.80 5.05
N GLY A 445 -28.76 -7.38 6.13
CA GLY A 445 -28.21 -7.39 7.48
C GLY A 445 -28.95 -6.45 8.42
N THR A 446 -28.93 -6.78 9.71
CA THR A 446 -29.64 -6.05 10.78
C THR A 446 -28.83 -4.89 11.38
N GLY A 447 -27.67 -4.57 10.80
CA GLY A 447 -26.82 -3.47 11.24
C GLY A 447 -27.51 -2.12 11.08
N ALA A 448 -27.20 -1.18 11.97
CA ALA A 448 -27.74 0.18 11.88
C ALA A 448 -27.14 0.95 10.70
N ILE A 449 -27.95 1.80 10.08
CA ILE A 449 -27.52 2.84 9.15
C ILE A 449 -27.01 4.02 9.98
N ALA A 450 -25.71 4.03 10.24
CA ALA A 450 -25.07 5.09 11.01
C ALA A 450 -24.83 6.35 10.16
N VAL A 451 -24.91 7.51 10.82
CA VAL A 451 -24.72 8.83 10.21
C VAL A 451 -23.50 9.49 10.84
N ALA A 452 -22.66 10.12 10.03
CA ALA A 452 -21.39 10.70 10.47
C ALA A 452 -21.55 12.10 11.08
N ARG A 453 -22.63 12.83 10.73
CA ARG A 453 -22.89 14.21 11.15
C ARG A 453 -24.37 14.53 11.04
N ASP A 454 -24.86 15.42 11.89
CA ASP A 454 -26.23 15.91 11.82
C ASP A 454 -26.42 16.72 10.54
N GLN A 455 -27.33 16.31 9.67
CA GLN A 455 -27.55 16.97 8.38
C GLN A 455 -28.87 16.52 7.73
N ALA A 456 -29.36 17.31 6.78
CA ALA A 456 -30.45 16.94 5.88
C ALA A 456 -29.89 16.18 4.65
N TYR A 457 -30.23 14.89 4.53
CA TYR A 457 -29.73 14.00 3.47
C TYR A 457 -30.81 13.61 2.47
N GLN A 458 -30.51 13.69 1.18
CA GLN A 458 -31.24 12.95 0.15
C GLN A 458 -30.55 11.60 -0.05
N ILE A 459 -31.32 10.51 -0.12
CA ILE A 459 -30.80 9.14 -0.20
C ILE A 459 -31.42 8.43 -1.40
N THR A 460 -30.59 7.68 -2.14
CA THR A 460 -31.01 6.82 -3.24
C THR A 460 -30.31 5.46 -3.13
N LEU A 461 -31.06 4.37 -3.16
CA LEU A 461 -30.54 3.01 -3.19
C LEU A 461 -30.81 2.38 -4.55
N ASN A 462 -29.76 1.85 -5.19
CA ASN A 462 -29.87 1.13 -6.44
C ASN A 462 -29.62 -0.37 -6.21
N PHE A 463 -30.66 -1.20 -6.39
CA PHE A 463 -30.59 -2.63 -6.13
C PHE A 463 -29.85 -3.43 -7.21
N ALA A 464 -29.72 -2.89 -8.44
CA ALA A 464 -28.93 -3.52 -9.49
C ALA A 464 -27.42 -3.45 -9.17
N THR A 465 -26.95 -2.27 -8.79
CA THR A 465 -25.53 -2.00 -8.46
C THR A 465 -25.19 -2.28 -7.01
N LYS A 466 -26.18 -2.47 -6.12
CA LYS A 466 -26.03 -2.62 -4.65
C LYS A 466 -25.36 -1.43 -3.98
N LYS A 467 -25.62 -0.23 -4.53
CA LYS A 467 -25.04 1.03 -4.08
C LYS A 467 -26.11 1.93 -3.50
N MET A 468 -25.81 2.55 -2.35
CA MET A 468 -26.57 3.66 -1.79
C MET A 468 -25.79 4.95 -2.03
N THR A 469 -26.41 5.92 -2.69
CA THR A 469 -25.89 7.28 -2.82
C THR A 469 -26.62 8.19 -1.85
N TRP A 470 -25.88 9.06 -1.17
CA TRP A 470 -26.45 10.11 -0.34
C TRP A 470 -25.89 11.47 -0.77
N LYS A 471 -26.67 12.52 -0.51
CA LYS A 471 -26.32 13.91 -0.85
C LYS A 471 -26.79 14.85 0.26
N TYR A 472 -25.98 15.87 0.57
CA TYR A 472 -26.40 17.02 1.37
C TYR A 472 -25.79 18.32 0.84
N TYR A 473 -26.28 19.45 1.32
CA TYR A 473 -25.79 20.78 0.94
C TYR A 473 -25.20 21.53 2.13
N ASN A 474 -24.14 22.28 1.86
CA ASN A 474 -23.64 23.31 2.76
C ASN A 474 -24.10 24.68 2.24
N LEU A 475 -25.05 25.32 2.90
CA LEU A 475 -25.54 26.62 2.46
C LEU A 475 -24.58 27.75 2.84
N LYS A 476 -24.52 28.77 2.00
CA LYS A 476 -23.79 30.01 2.25
C LYS A 476 -24.74 31.20 2.14
N LEU A 477 -24.48 32.25 2.92
CA LEU A 477 -25.04 33.58 2.69
C LEU A 477 -24.06 34.36 1.80
N PHE A 478 -24.49 34.65 0.59
CA PHE A 478 -23.78 35.55 -0.32
C PHE A 478 -24.26 36.97 -0.11
N HIS A 479 -23.33 37.93 -0.18
CA HIS A 479 -23.63 39.35 0.06
C HIS A 479 -22.74 40.25 -0.81
N TRP A 480 -23.32 41.13 -1.64
CA TRP A 480 -22.56 41.92 -2.61
C TRP A 480 -23.23 43.25 -2.98
N ASN A 481 -22.44 44.14 -3.58
CA ASN A 481 -22.90 45.42 -4.12
C ASN A 481 -23.18 45.29 -5.62
N ASP A 482 -24.28 45.86 -6.10
CA ASP A 482 -24.61 45.93 -7.53
C ASP A 482 -23.49 46.58 -8.37
N ASN A 483 -22.78 47.58 -7.83
CA ASN A 483 -21.71 48.26 -8.56
C ASN A 483 -20.42 47.43 -8.68
N GLY A 484 -20.17 46.53 -7.73
CA GLY A 484 -19.02 45.61 -7.74
C GLY A 484 -19.33 44.26 -8.38
N GLY A 485 -20.61 43.98 -8.62
CA GLY A 485 -21.10 42.76 -9.24
C GLY A 485 -20.95 41.51 -8.37
N TRP A 486 -21.35 40.38 -8.94
CA TRP A 486 -21.27 39.05 -8.31
C TRP A 486 -19.82 38.62 -8.00
N ASP A 487 -18.83 39.12 -8.74
CA ASP A 487 -17.43 38.69 -8.58
C ASP A 487 -16.77 39.24 -7.31
N ALA A 488 -17.29 40.33 -6.74
CA ALA A 488 -16.79 40.92 -5.50
C ALA A 488 -17.61 40.51 -4.25
N ARG A 489 -18.42 39.45 -4.37
CA ARG A 489 -19.31 39.01 -3.28
C ARG A 489 -18.53 38.47 -2.08
N SER A 490 -19.08 38.70 -0.90
CA SER A 490 -18.70 37.96 0.31
C SER A 490 -19.46 36.64 0.36
N GLU A 491 -18.77 35.56 0.73
CA GLU A 491 -19.36 34.23 0.91
C GLU A 491 -19.24 33.81 2.38
N TYR A 492 -20.38 33.66 3.05
CA TYR A 492 -20.41 33.27 4.46
C TYR A 492 -20.99 31.86 4.60
N VAL A 493 -20.17 30.89 5.01
CA VAL A 493 -20.64 29.52 5.24
C VAL A 493 -21.58 29.49 6.44
N MET A 494 -22.76 28.92 6.26
CA MET A 494 -23.76 28.75 7.31
C MET A 494 -23.53 27.45 8.07
N THR A 495 -23.79 27.46 9.37
CA THR A 495 -23.71 26.25 10.20
C THR A 495 -25.06 25.56 10.23
N TYR A 496 -25.10 24.26 9.93
CA TYR A 496 -26.31 23.46 10.10
C TYR A 496 -26.63 23.27 11.58
N LYS A 497 -27.90 23.48 11.92
CA LYS A 497 -28.52 23.19 13.21
C LYS A 497 -29.73 22.30 12.95
N HIS A 498 -29.72 21.13 13.57
CA HIS A 498 -30.81 20.19 13.41
C HIS A 498 -32.12 20.74 14.02
N PRO A 499 -33.28 20.57 13.37
CA PRO A 499 -33.48 20.12 12.00
C PRO A 499 -33.55 21.31 11.01
N TYR A 500 -33.06 21.07 9.78
CA TYR A 500 -33.21 21.93 8.59
C TYR A 500 -32.85 23.43 8.74
N THR A 501 -32.13 23.79 9.79
CA THR A 501 -31.82 25.19 10.09
C THR A 501 -30.37 25.47 9.75
N PHE A 502 -30.11 26.61 9.14
CA PHE A 502 -28.77 27.10 8.81
C PHE A 502 -28.61 28.49 9.43
N GLU A 503 -27.61 28.66 10.29
CA GLU A 503 -27.39 29.93 10.98
C GLU A 503 -25.92 30.36 10.97
N GLY A 504 -25.71 31.67 11.07
CA GLY A 504 -24.39 32.27 11.12
C GLY A 504 -24.48 33.76 11.47
N THR A 505 -23.45 34.27 12.14
CA THR A 505 -23.36 35.69 12.51
C THR A 505 -22.30 36.36 11.65
N HIS A 506 -22.70 37.34 10.83
CA HIS A 506 -21.86 37.93 9.81
C HIS A 506 -21.98 39.46 9.77
N ALA A 507 -20.89 40.13 9.44
CA ALA A 507 -20.91 41.56 9.18
C ALA A 507 -21.50 41.82 7.78
N LEU A 508 -22.62 42.54 7.72
CA LEU A 508 -23.33 42.87 6.48
C LEU A 508 -23.32 44.37 6.25
N SER A 509 -23.11 44.76 4.99
CA SER A 509 -23.14 46.13 4.52
C SER A 509 -24.56 46.58 4.22
N ALA A 510 -24.83 47.88 4.43
CA ALA A 510 -26.12 48.47 4.09
C ALA A 510 -26.34 48.48 2.57
N ASN A 511 -27.57 48.22 2.15
CA ASN A 511 -28.09 48.32 0.78
C ASN A 511 -27.43 47.38 -0.23
N PHE A 512 -26.80 46.31 0.24
CA PHE A 512 -26.22 45.25 -0.58
C PHE A 512 -27.26 44.15 -0.82
N ASP A 513 -27.13 43.46 -1.96
CA ASP A 513 -27.91 42.30 -2.30
C ASP A 513 -27.40 41.09 -1.52
N SER A 514 -28.32 40.22 -1.10
CA SER A 514 -28.00 38.99 -0.40
C SER A 514 -28.79 37.81 -0.93
N LYS A 515 -28.19 36.62 -0.86
CA LYS A 515 -28.84 35.38 -1.25
C LYS A 515 -28.31 34.22 -0.44
N PHE A 516 -29.19 33.35 0.06
CA PHE A 516 -28.75 32.07 0.57
C PHE A 516 -28.61 31.12 -0.61
N ASN A 517 -27.38 30.76 -0.94
CA ASN A 517 -27.06 29.97 -2.12
C ASN A 517 -25.97 28.98 -1.74
N SER A 518 -25.91 27.81 -2.39
CA SER A 518 -24.77 26.88 -2.47
C SER A 518 -25.29 25.43 -2.43
N PRO A 519 -25.23 24.68 -3.55
CA PRO A 519 -24.82 25.09 -4.90
C PRO A 519 -25.93 25.87 -5.64
N TRP A 520 -25.72 26.19 -6.92
CA TRP A 520 -26.68 26.93 -7.75
C TRP A 520 -28.08 26.30 -7.89
N GLU A 521 -28.25 25.00 -7.63
CA GLU A 521 -29.58 24.38 -7.60
C GLU A 521 -30.37 24.71 -6.32
N VAL A 522 -29.72 25.33 -5.33
CA VAL A 522 -30.30 25.78 -4.06
C VAL A 522 -30.00 27.26 -3.86
N GLN A 523 -30.99 28.11 -4.17
CA GLN A 523 -30.87 29.56 -4.21
C GLN A 523 -32.10 30.25 -3.61
N PHE A 524 -32.12 30.41 -2.29
CA PHE A 524 -33.23 31.07 -1.61
C PHE A 524 -33.11 32.60 -1.67
N GLY A 525 -34.21 33.22 -2.11
CA GLY A 525 -34.34 34.66 -2.21
C GLY A 525 -35.79 35.13 -2.09
N THR A 526 -35.98 36.44 -1.99
CA THR A 526 -37.28 37.11 -1.86
C THR A 526 -37.18 38.57 -2.28
N SER A 527 -38.27 39.14 -2.79
CA SER A 527 -38.37 40.58 -3.11
C SER A 527 -38.77 41.42 -1.89
N SER A 528 -39.07 40.77 -0.76
CA SER A 528 -39.34 41.46 0.51
C SER A 528 -38.09 42.18 1.01
N SER A 529 -38.27 43.36 1.61
CA SER A 529 -37.22 44.08 2.34
C SER A 529 -37.30 43.89 3.86
N ALA A 530 -38.25 43.09 4.36
CA ALA A 530 -38.37 42.81 5.79
C ALA A 530 -37.21 41.96 6.30
N LEU A 531 -36.78 42.17 7.55
CA LEU A 531 -35.72 41.37 8.17
C LEU A 531 -36.12 39.93 8.48
N THR A 532 -37.40 39.58 8.37
CA THR A 532 -37.92 38.22 8.55
C THR A 532 -39.01 37.95 7.53
N GLY A 533 -39.14 36.71 7.07
CA GLY A 533 -40.18 36.34 6.12
C GLY A 533 -39.94 34.98 5.47
N ASN A 534 -40.50 34.81 4.27
CA ASN A 534 -40.35 33.61 3.46
C ASN A 534 -39.49 33.89 2.22
N MET A 535 -38.73 32.87 1.82
CA MET A 535 -37.97 32.81 0.58
C MET A 535 -38.39 31.57 -0.23
N THR A 536 -38.21 31.65 -1.53
CA THR A 536 -38.37 30.53 -2.46
C THR A 536 -37.05 30.20 -3.11
N ASN A 537 -36.80 28.92 -3.39
CA ASN A 537 -35.66 28.48 -4.18
C ASN A 537 -35.84 28.98 -5.62
N GLY A 538 -34.82 29.66 -6.17
CA GLY A 538 -34.90 30.41 -7.42
C GLY A 538 -35.49 31.82 -7.27
N GLY A 539 -35.77 32.28 -6.05
CA GLY A 539 -36.30 33.61 -5.77
C GLY A 539 -35.33 34.76 -6.09
N PRO A 540 -35.82 36.02 -6.18
CA PRO A 540 -35.00 37.20 -6.45
C PRO A 540 -34.07 37.52 -5.26
N ASN A 541 -33.06 38.36 -5.50
CA ASN A 541 -32.09 38.71 -4.45
C ASN A 541 -32.77 39.53 -3.34
N TYR A 542 -32.39 39.26 -2.09
CA TYR A 542 -32.90 39.97 -0.92
C TYR A 542 -32.11 41.27 -0.70
N LYS A 543 -32.83 42.38 -0.47
CA LYS A 543 -32.23 43.71 -0.26
C LYS A 543 -32.88 44.47 0.91
N GLY A 544 -32.90 43.84 2.09
CA GLY A 544 -33.50 44.41 3.30
C GLY A 544 -32.52 44.89 4.38
N ILE A 545 -31.21 44.69 4.21
CA ILE A 545 -30.19 45.22 5.15
C ILE A 545 -29.99 46.72 4.88
N THR A 546 -30.64 47.59 5.64
CA THR A 546 -30.56 49.06 5.44
C THR A 546 -29.52 49.74 6.31
N GLN A 547 -28.97 49.04 7.30
CA GLN A 547 -27.91 49.53 8.18
C GLN A 547 -26.79 48.50 8.25
N ALA A 548 -25.54 48.96 8.09
CA ALA A 548 -24.38 48.10 8.27
C ALA A 548 -24.29 47.61 9.73
N GLY A 549 -23.82 46.38 9.92
CA GLY A 549 -23.65 45.81 11.26
C GLY A 549 -23.45 44.31 11.23
N SER A 550 -23.29 43.72 12.41
CA SER A 550 -23.28 42.27 12.60
C SER A 550 -24.72 41.76 12.69
N TYR A 551 -25.08 40.74 11.91
CA TYR A 551 -26.41 40.13 11.93
C TYR A 551 -26.30 38.63 12.13
N LYS A 552 -27.12 38.09 13.03
CA LYS A 552 -27.43 36.66 13.04
C LYS A 552 -28.41 36.39 11.90
N ALA A 553 -27.92 35.76 10.84
CA ALA A 553 -28.72 35.26 9.74
C ALA A 553 -29.17 33.83 10.07
N THR A 554 -30.47 33.56 9.94
CA THR A 554 -31.05 32.22 10.11
C THR A 554 -31.91 31.89 8.90
N LEU A 555 -31.78 30.66 8.41
CA LEU A 555 -32.59 30.11 7.33
C LEU A 555 -33.11 28.74 7.76
N VAL A 556 -34.43 28.60 7.86
CA VAL A 556 -35.12 27.32 8.12
C VAL A 556 -35.68 26.82 6.80
N VAL A 557 -35.09 25.76 6.26
CA VAL A 557 -35.39 25.27 4.91
C VAL A 557 -36.48 24.19 4.99
N GLY A 558 -37.43 24.22 4.05
CA GLY A 558 -38.37 23.11 3.87
C GLY A 558 -37.63 21.83 3.48
N ASN A 559 -38.11 20.66 3.90
CA ASN A 559 -37.44 19.39 3.62
C ASN A 559 -37.34 19.03 2.12
N ASP A 560 -38.14 19.66 1.27
CA ASP A 560 -38.08 19.56 -0.19
C ASP A 560 -37.16 20.59 -0.85
N TYR A 561 -36.55 21.48 -0.05
CA TYR A 561 -35.68 22.58 -0.49
C TYR A 561 -36.34 23.54 -1.49
N LYS A 562 -37.67 23.65 -1.51
CA LYS A 562 -38.40 24.59 -2.38
C LYS A 562 -38.67 25.95 -1.73
N THR A 563 -38.92 25.95 -0.43
CA THR A 563 -39.21 27.17 0.35
C THR A 563 -38.36 27.22 1.62
N ALA A 564 -38.16 28.42 2.15
CA ALA A 564 -37.48 28.61 3.43
C ALA A 564 -38.07 29.81 4.20
N GLN A 565 -37.97 29.78 5.52
CA GLN A 565 -38.16 30.95 6.37
C GLN A 565 -36.81 31.57 6.68
N TYR A 566 -36.70 32.88 6.64
CA TYR A 566 -35.45 33.59 6.94
C TYR A 566 -35.65 34.62 8.04
N SER A 567 -34.57 34.90 8.77
CA SER A 567 -34.48 36.05 9.67
C SER A 567 -33.06 36.63 9.71
N PHE A 568 -32.98 37.95 9.86
CA PHE A 568 -31.76 38.71 10.08
C PHE A 568 -31.92 39.53 11.36
N VAL A 569 -31.19 39.17 12.42
CA VAL A 569 -31.26 39.86 13.71
C VAL A 569 -29.95 40.59 13.97
N LYS A 570 -29.99 41.93 13.99
CA LYS A 570 -28.82 42.75 14.31
C LYS A 570 -28.31 42.42 15.72
N GLN A 571 -27.02 42.20 15.87
CA GLN A 571 -26.35 41.82 17.12
C GLN A 571 -25.79 43.03 17.87
#